data_AF-A0A9D3VXE8-F1
#
_entry.id   AF-A0A9D3VXE8-F1
#
_cell.length_a   1.000
_cell.length_b   1.000
_cell.length_c   1.000
_cell.angle_alpha   90.00
_cell.angle_beta   90.00
_cell.angle_gamma   90.00
#
_symmetry.space_group_name_H-M   'P 1'
#
loop_
_entity.id
_entity.type
_entity.pdbx_description
1 polymer ?
#
loop_
_entity_poly.entity_id
_entity_poly.type
_entity_poly.pdbx_seq_one_letter_code
_entity_poly.pdbx_strand_id
1 'polypeptide(L)'
;MDLHFIAILALIIFLITPKGVYGASFTFINRCDYTVWPGVLANAGTPSLGTTGFELPKDSSRSFQAPTGWSGRFWGRTGCKFDGSGSGTCLTGDCGSGQVECNGLGAAPPVTLAEFTLGTTGGQDFYDVSLVDGYNMPMIVEGRGGSGVCSSTGCTTDLNRKCPSELRVGDGDACKSACEAFGSPEYCCSGAYATPATCKPSVYSEMFKAACPRSYSYAYDDATSTFTCTGADYTVTFCPSSPSKKSSKDATPVPAAPEETTPTTGSTPQGSGSESGLTYSSTTSSTPQGSGLESGLTYSGNGYEYSDSGSGYGYSGSGYSNSGYGYSGSGSDSISDPDGTGKTMLTDGSWLAGLAMGDSPRTTPWILQYALIAATSLLLMFTFIM
;
A
#
# COMPACT_ATOMS: atom_id res chain seq x y z
N MET A 1 16.75 34.73 -42.72
CA MET A 1 17.43 33.64 -42.00
C MET A 1 17.55 32.49 -42.96
N ASP A 2 18.77 32.03 -43.22
CA ASP A 2 19.04 30.97 -44.20
C ASP A 2 18.33 29.66 -43.78
N LEU A 3 17.81 28.90 -44.75
CA LEU A 3 17.10 27.65 -44.47
C LEU A 3 18.02 26.64 -43.74
N HIS A 4 19.32 26.70 -44.04
CA HIS A 4 20.36 25.94 -43.37
C HIS A 4 20.50 26.32 -41.89
N PHE A 5 20.37 27.61 -41.55
CA PHE A 5 20.47 28.09 -40.18
C PHE A 5 19.29 27.62 -39.33
N ILE A 6 18.08 27.61 -39.90
CA ILE A 6 16.87 27.09 -39.23
C ILE A 6 16.99 25.58 -39.01
N ALA A 7 17.51 24.83 -39.99
CA ALA A 7 17.70 23.39 -39.88
C ALA A 7 18.74 23.01 -38.83
N ILE A 8 19.87 23.74 -38.76
CA ILE A 8 20.90 23.54 -37.73
C ILE A 8 20.36 23.87 -36.34
N LEU A 9 19.62 24.98 -36.19
CA LEU A 9 19.01 25.34 -34.91
C LEU A 9 17.98 24.30 -34.45
N ALA A 10 17.15 23.77 -35.36
CA ALA A 10 16.18 22.72 -35.05
C ALA A 10 16.86 21.40 -34.66
N LEU A 11 17.94 21.00 -35.33
CA LEU A 11 18.75 19.83 -34.99
C LEU A 11 19.41 20.00 -33.61
N ILE A 12 19.95 21.18 -33.33
CA ILE A 12 20.55 21.52 -32.04
C ILE A 12 19.48 21.46 -30.93
N ILE A 13 18.29 22.04 -31.13
CA ILE A 13 17.17 21.95 -30.16
C ILE A 13 16.73 20.49 -29.93
N PHE A 14 16.67 19.67 -30.98
CA PHE A 14 16.36 18.23 -30.88
C PHE A 14 17.45 17.42 -30.18
N LEU A 15 18.72 17.85 -30.25
CA LEU A 15 19.83 17.23 -29.53
C LEU A 15 19.96 17.75 -28.08
N ILE A 16 19.45 18.95 -27.79
CA ILE A 16 19.42 19.55 -26.44
C ILE A 16 18.14 19.18 -25.66
N THR A 17 17.12 18.58 -26.28
CA THR A 17 16.01 18.01 -25.49
C THR A 17 16.60 17.01 -24.52
N PRO A 18 16.49 17.23 -23.19
CA PRO A 18 17.03 16.31 -22.22
C PRO A 18 16.41 14.95 -22.51
N LYS A 19 17.23 13.95 -22.80
CA LYS A 19 16.77 12.56 -22.70
C LYS A 19 16.37 12.42 -21.23
N GLY A 20 15.07 12.42 -20.97
CA GLY A 20 14.55 12.33 -19.61
C GLY A 20 15.24 11.18 -18.89
N VAL A 21 15.62 11.42 -17.64
CA VAL A 21 15.98 10.31 -16.75
C VAL A 21 14.68 9.54 -16.57
N TYR A 22 14.54 8.42 -17.28
CA TYR A 22 13.38 7.54 -17.14
C TYR A 22 13.47 6.90 -15.76
N GLY A 23 12.70 7.41 -14.81
CA GLY A 23 12.39 6.67 -13.59
C GLY A 23 11.16 5.80 -13.79
N ALA A 24 10.51 5.37 -12.70
CA ALA A 24 9.34 4.51 -12.78
C ALA A 24 8.04 5.33 -12.82
N SER A 25 7.07 4.89 -13.62
CA SER A 25 5.70 5.37 -13.51
C SER A 25 4.95 4.59 -12.43
N PHE A 26 4.35 5.30 -11.49
CA PHE A 26 3.38 4.74 -10.55
C PHE A 26 1.97 5.04 -11.03
N THR A 27 1.16 4.00 -11.25
CA THR A 27 -0.27 4.12 -11.59
C THR A 27 -1.11 3.61 -10.44
N PHE A 28 -1.94 4.48 -9.88
CA PHE A 28 -2.90 4.17 -8.82
C PHE A 28 -4.25 3.86 -9.43
N ILE A 29 -4.87 2.75 -9.04
CA ILE A 29 -6.20 2.34 -9.51
C ILE A 29 -7.10 2.08 -8.31
N ASN A 30 -8.25 2.74 -8.27
CA ASN A 30 -9.28 2.46 -7.28
C ASN A 30 -10.34 1.52 -7.87
N ARG A 31 -10.39 0.28 -7.37
CA ARG A 31 -11.46 -0.70 -7.68
C ARG A 31 -12.44 -0.88 -6.52
N CYS A 32 -12.30 -0.10 -5.45
CA CYS A 32 -13.25 -0.11 -4.36
C CYS A 32 -14.59 0.47 -4.84
N ASP A 33 -15.68 0.13 -4.16
CA ASP A 33 -17.00 0.68 -4.45
C ASP A 33 -17.24 2.08 -3.86
N TYR A 34 -16.21 2.66 -3.25
CA TYR A 34 -16.15 3.99 -2.66
C TYR A 34 -14.89 4.75 -3.11
N THR A 35 -14.86 6.06 -2.87
CA THR A 35 -13.68 6.89 -3.10
C THR A 35 -12.58 6.56 -2.08
N VAL A 36 -11.35 6.48 -2.57
CA VAL A 36 -10.13 6.32 -1.75
C VAL A 36 -9.35 7.63 -1.84
N TRP A 37 -8.67 8.02 -0.77
CA TRP A 37 -7.76 9.15 -0.80
C TRP A 37 -6.33 8.67 -0.59
N PRO A 38 -5.57 8.34 -1.65
CA PRO A 38 -4.21 7.90 -1.47
C PRO A 38 -3.34 8.95 -0.78
N GLY A 39 -2.41 8.47 0.04
CA GLY A 39 -1.32 9.25 0.62
C GLY A 39 0.01 8.83 0.03
N VAL A 40 0.94 9.77 -0.06
CA VAL A 40 2.28 9.58 -0.60
C VAL A 40 3.28 10.18 0.36
N LEU A 41 4.23 9.36 0.82
CA LEU A 41 5.35 9.80 1.64
C LEU A 41 6.66 9.38 0.98
N ALA A 42 7.45 10.36 0.57
CA ALA A 42 8.82 10.16 0.14
C ALA A 42 9.72 9.99 1.38
N ASN A 43 10.67 9.06 1.34
CA ASN A 43 11.62 8.84 2.42
C ASN A 43 12.64 9.98 2.47
N ALA A 44 13.28 10.15 3.64
CA ALA A 44 14.31 11.15 3.83
C ALA A 44 15.40 11.07 2.75
N GLY A 45 15.75 12.22 2.17
CA GLY A 45 16.74 12.31 1.09
C GLY A 45 16.20 12.05 -0.32
N THR A 46 14.91 11.77 -0.48
CA THR A 46 14.27 11.59 -1.80
C THR A 46 13.22 12.69 -2.07
N PRO A 47 13.01 13.09 -3.33
CA PRO A 47 12.08 14.16 -3.66
C PRO A 47 10.61 13.72 -3.57
N SER A 48 9.71 14.69 -3.32
CA SER A 48 8.26 14.49 -3.46
C SER A 48 7.87 14.25 -4.93
N LEU A 49 6.80 13.46 -5.15
CA LEU A 49 6.28 13.09 -6.48
C LEU A 49 5.26 14.10 -7.04
N GLY A 50 5.27 15.34 -6.52
CA GLY A 50 4.36 16.42 -6.92
C GLY A 50 3.03 16.46 -6.17
N THR A 51 2.71 15.41 -5.41
CA THR A 51 1.61 15.36 -4.43
C THR A 51 2.02 14.44 -3.28
N THR A 52 1.47 14.72 -2.10
CA THR A 52 1.55 13.92 -0.87
C THR A 52 0.20 13.31 -0.50
N GLY A 53 -0.88 13.67 -1.20
CA GLY A 53 -2.18 13.03 -1.06
C GLY A 53 -3.21 13.58 -2.03
N PHE A 54 -4.13 12.73 -2.49
CA PHE A 54 -5.12 13.09 -3.50
C PHE A 54 -6.42 12.28 -3.38
N GLU A 55 -7.49 12.76 -4.00
CA GLU A 55 -8.73 12.01 -4.18
C GLU A 55 -8.63 11.06 -5.39
N LEU A 56 -9.07 9.82 -5.20
CA LEU A 56 -9.17 8.81 -6.25
C LEU A 56 -10.58 8.19 -6.23
N PRO A 57 -11.51 8.72 -7.05
CA PRO A 57 -12.88 8.21 -7.14
C PRO A 57 -12.95 6.74 -7.55
N LYS A 58 -14.09 6.09 -7.29
CA LYS A 58 -14.37 4.73 -7.74
C LYS A 58 -14.07 4.53 -9.24
N ASP A 59 -13.47 3.40 -9.58
CA ASP A 59 -13.16 2.97 -10.94
C ASP A 59 -12.31 3.97 -11.74
N SER A 60 -11.55 4.82 -11.03
CA SER A 60 -10.64 5.79 -11.62
C SER A 60 -9.17 5.41 -11.40
N SER A 61 -8.30 6.08 -12.15
CA SER A 61 -6.85 5.91 -12.04
C SER A 61 -6.10 7.22 -12.15
N ARG A 62 -4.95 7.33 -11.50
CA ARG A 62 -4.03 8.46 -11.61
C ARG A 62 -2.59 7.98 -11.62
N SER A 63 -1.74 8.61 -12.44
CA SER A 63 -0.34 8.21 -12.57
C SER A 63 0.61 9.36 -12.25
N PHE A 64 1.79 9.01 -11.72
CA PHE A 64 2.88 9.91 -11.42
C PHE A 64 4.20 9.31 -11.91
N GLN A 65 5.22 10.14 -12.04
CA GLN A 65 6.57 9.75 -12.38
C GLN A 65 7.46 9.92 -11.14
N ALA A 66 8.17 8.86 -10.76
CA ALA A 66 9.18 8.92 -9.74
C ALA A 66 10.57 8.88 -10.37
N PRO A 67 11.54 9.67 -9.88
CA PRO A 67 12.90 9.59 -10.40
C PRO A 67 13.56 8.25 -10.03
N THR A 68 14.59 7.87 -10.77
CA THR A 68 15.47 6.75 -10.38
C THR A 68 16.04 6.98 -8.98
N GLY A 69 16.18 5.93 -8.17
CA GLY A 69 16.65 6.05 -6.79
C GLY A 69 15.57 6.55 -5.81
N TRP A 70 14.33 6.78 -6.24
CA TRP A 70 13.26 7.20 -5.34
C TRP A 70 12.91 6.08 -4.35
N SER A 71 12.67 6.46 -3.10
CA SER A 71 12.24 5.56 -2.03
C SER A 71 11.11 6.22 -1.25
N GLY A 72 10.11 5.44 -0.89
CA GLY A 72 8.94 5.96 -0.19
C GLY A 72 7.84 4.93 -0.10
N ARG A 73 6.68 5.39 0.35
CA ARG A 73 5.52 4.56 0.60
C ARG A 73 4.22 5.23 0.20
N PHE A 74 3.25 4.39 -0.12
CA PHE A 74 1.90 4.77 -0.48
C PHE A 74 0.89 4.01 0.38
N TRP A 75 -0.27 4.63 0.60
CA TRP A 75 -1.40 3.99 1.28
C TRP A 75 -2.72 4.55 0.79
N GLY A 76 -3.83 3.88 1.13
CA GLY A 76 -5.18 4.35 0.84
C GLY A 76 -5.89 4.81 2.11
N ARG A 77 -6.42 6.03 2.13
CA ARG A 77 -7.29 6.51 3.21
C ARG A 77 -8.76 6.27 2.88
N THR A 78 -9.55 5.96 3.90
CA THR A 78 -10.99 5.65 3.76
C THR A 78 -11.83 6.44 4.75
N GLY A 79 -13.13 6.57 4.47
CA GLY A 79 -14.07 7.30 5.33
C GLY A 79 -13.76 8.80 5.44
N CYS A 80 -13.10 9.38 4.45
CA CYS A 80 -12.65 10.76 4.49
C CYS A 80 -13.79 11.76 4.29
N LYS A 81 -13.71 12.88 5.01
CA LYS A 81 -14.63 14.02 4.91
C LYS A 81 -13.82 15.30 4.74
N PHE A 82 -13.52 15.64 3.49
CA PHE A 82 -12.89 16.90 3.14
C PHE A 82 -13.94 17.92 2.68
N ASP A 83 -13.81 19.16 3.12
CA ASP A 83 -14.65 20.27 2.65
C ASP A 83 -14.18 20.80 1.29
N GLY A 84 -14.86 21.84 0.77
CA GLY A 84 -14.52 22.45 -0.52
C GLY A 84 -13.14 23.14 -0.57
N SER A 85 -12.47 23.32 0.57
CA SER A 85 -11.09 23.81 0.66
C SER A 85 -10.05 22.68 0.69
N GLY A 86 -10.48 21.42 0.77
CA GLY A 86 -9.61 20.27 0.96
C GLY A 86 -9.25 19.99 2.42
N SER A 87 -9.90 20.65 3.39
CA SER A 87 -9.66 20.47 4.82
C SER A 87 -10.56 19.38 5.40
N GLY A 88 -10.04 18.52 6.26
CA GLY A 88 -10.80 17.38 6.78
C GLY A 88 -9.96 16.28 7.41
N THR A 89 -10.61 15.14 7.66
CA THR A 89 -9.99 13.95 8.26
C THR A 89 -10.54 12.66 7.63
N CYS A 90 -9.81 11.57 7.83
CA CYS A 90 -10.15 10.22 7.42
C CYS A 90 -10.35 9.28 8.62
N LEU A 91 -11.13 8.21 8.41
CA LEU A 91 -11.37 7.20 9.44
C LEU A 91 -10.17 6.26 9.60
N THR A 92 -9.56 5.86 8.48
CA THR A 92 -8.38 4.97 8.47
C THR A 92 -7.25 5.58 7.66
N GLY A 93 -6.00 5.41 8.10
CA GLY A 93 -4.82 5.88 7.39
C GLY A 93 -4.67 7.40 7.32
N ASP A 94 -5.45 8.15 8.13
CA ASP A 94 -5.33 9.60 8.20
C ASP A 94 -3.88 10.01 8.49
N CYS A 95 -3.39 11.06 7.84
CA CYS A 95 -2.01 11.50 8.01
C CYS A 95 -1.86 12.70 8.95
N GLY A 96 -2.92 13.12 9.62
CA GLY A 96 -2.89 14.18 10.64
C GLY A 96 -2.61 15.58 10.12
N SER A 97 -2.49 15.78 8.80
CA SER A 97 -2.27 17.09 8.19
C SER A 97 -3.51 17.99 8.26
N GLY A 98 -4.69 17.41 8.48
CA GLY A 98 -5.98 18.08 8.39
C GLY A 98 -6.37 18.47 6.96
N GLN A 99 -5.67 17.93 5.95
CA GLN A 99 -5.83 18.28 4.53
C GLN A 99 -5.81 17.04 3.63
N VAL A 100 -6.29 17.18 2.39
CA VAL A 100 -6.13 16.14 1.35
C VAL A 100 -4.65 15.80 1.16
N GLU A 101 -3.78 16.81 1.11
CA GLU A 101 -2.33 16.64 1.05
C GLU A 101 -1.78 16.25 2.43
N CYS A 102 -0.91 15.25 2.50
CA CYS A 102 -0.29 14.79 3.75
C CYS A 102 0.92 15.61 4.21
N ASN A 103 1.46 16.48 3.35
CA ASN A 103 2.51 17.45 3.69
C ASN A 103 3.75 16.83 4.35
N GLY A 104 4.14 15.64 3.92
CA GLY A 104 5.30 14.91 4.45
C GLY A 104 5.02 14.13 5.75
N LEU A 105 3.75 14.07 6.20
CA LEU A 105 3.34 13.23 7.33
C LEU A 105 2.98 11.82 6.85
N GLY A 106 3.29 10.84 7.69
CA GLY A 106 2.93 9.42 7.48
C GLY A 106 1.48 9.12 7.88
N ALA A 107 1.01 7.96 7.46
CA ALA A 107 -0.29 7.43 7.87
C ALA A 107 -0.32 7.08 9.36
N ALA A 108 -1.44 7.35 10.02
CA ALA A 108 -1.76 6.76 11.32
C ALA A 108 -2.19 5.29 11.14
N PRO A 109 -1.54 4.33 11.80
CA PRO A 109 -1.97 2.94 11.84
C PRO A 109 -3.38 2.76 12.47
N PRO A 110 -4.12 1.70 12.14
CA PRO A 110 -3.77 0.64 11.19
C PRO A 110 -3.89 1.01 9.71
N VAL A 111 -2.93 0.59 8.90
CA VAL A 111 -2.89 0.91 7.46
C VAL A 111 -2.09 -0.11 6.66
N THR A 112 -2.62 -0.50 5.49
CA THR A 112 -1.86 -1.28 4.52
C THR A 112 -0.94 -0.37 3.70
N LEU A 113 0.36 -0.67 3.70
CA LEU A 113 1.37 0.12 3.00
C LEU A 113 1.84 -0.58 1.73
N ALA A 114 2.12 0.20 0.68
CA ALA A 114 2.97 -0.24 -0.43
C ALA A 114 4.29 0.52 -0.34
N GLU A 115 5.40 -0.20 -0.20
CA GLU A 115 6.73 0.36 0.03
C GLU A 115 7.63 0.11 -1.17
N PHE A 116 8.47 1.10 -1.50
CA PHE A 116 9.34 1.05 -2.67
C PHE A 116 10.72 1.65 -2.36
N THR A 117 11.73 1.04 -2.95
CA THR A 117 13.06 1.60 -3.13
C THR A 117 13.50 1.29 -4.56
N LEU A 118 13.44 2.29 -5.43
CA LEU A 118 13.83 2.16 -6.84
C LEU A 118 15.35 2.18 -6.97
N GLY A 119 15.86 1.33 -7.87
CA GLY A 119 17.25 1.34 -8.26
C GLY A 119 17.64 2.63 -8.97
N THR A 120 18.94 2.91 -8.98
CA THR A 120 19.53 3.90 -9.89
C THR A 120 19.74 3.25 -11.28
N THR A 121 20.46 3.88 -12.20
CA THR A 121 20.64 3.41 -13.59
C THR A 121 21.04 1.93 -13.67
N GLY A 122 20.10 1.07 -14.09
CA GLY A 122 20.30 -0.39 -14.20
C GLY A 122 20.27 -1.14 -12.86
N GLY A 123 19.98 -0.45 -11.77
CA GLY A 123 19.81 -1.01 -10.43
C GLY A 123 18.51 -1.79 -10.29
N GLN A 124 18.47 -2.62 -9.25
CA GLN A 124 17.30 -3.39 -8.87
C GLN A 124 16.38 -2.55 -7.98
N ASP A 125 15.10 -2.56 -8.29
CA ASP A 125 14.04 -2.03 -7.45
C ASP A 125 13.66 -3.09 -6.41
N PHE A 126 13.33 -2.62 -5.21
CA PHE A 126 12.75 -3.40 -4.13
C PHE A 126 11.37 -2.83 -3.81
N TYR A 127 10.38 -3.70 -3.70
CA TYR A 127 9.02 -3.29 -3.38
C TYR A 127 8.26 -4.38 -2.65
N ASP A 128 7.29 -3.96 -1.86
CA ASP A 128 6.40 -4.85 -1.12
C ASP A 128 5.07 -4.18 -0.78
N VAL A 129 4.14 -5.00 -0.31
CA VAL A 129 2.99 -4.53 0.45
C VAL A 129 3.15 -5.03 1.88
N SER A 130 3.04 -4.13 2.84
CA SER A 130 3.33 -4.38 4.24
C SER A 130 2.10 -4.20 5.12
N LEU A 131 1.94 -5.15 6.03
CA LEU A 131 0.92 -5.19 7.08
C LEU A 131 1.53 -5.03 8.48
N VAL A 132 2.80 -4.61 8.55
CA VAL A 132 3.51 -4.34 9.82
C VAL A 132 2.75 -3.28 10.64
N ASP A 133 2.23 -2.28 9.94
CA ASP A 133 1.41 -1.20 10.51
C ASP A 133 -0.09 -1.54 10.50
N GLY A 134 -0.46 -2.82 10.36
CA GLY A 134 -1.84 -3.26 10.33
C GLY A 134 -2.44 -3.33 8.92
N TYR A 135 -3.76 -3.36 8.88
CA TYR A 135 -4.53 -3.49 7.65
C TYR A 135 -5.77 -2.61 7.71
N ASN A 136 -6.07 -1.90 6.64
CA ASN A 136 -7.35 -1.20 6.49
C ASN A 136 -8.09 -1.58 5.21
N MET A 137 -7.37 -1.94 4.14
CA MET A 137 -8.00 -2.30 2.88
C MET A 137 -7.13 -3.22 2.00
N PRO A 138 -7.74 -3.99 1.07
CA PRO A 138 -6.98 -4.83 0.16
C PRO A 138 -6.16 -3.97 -0.82
N MET A 139 -4.91 -4.36 -1.03
CA MET A 139 -3.98 -3.66 -1.92
C MET A 139 -3.07 -4.66 -2.62
N ILE A 140 -2.81 -4.43 -3.90
CA ILE A 140 -1.74 -5.11 -4.63
C ILE A 140 -0.84 -4.12 -5.38
N VAL A 141 0.40 -4.54 -5.59
CA VAL A 141 1.38 -3.89 -6.45
C VAL A 141 1.77 -4.86 -7.56
N GLU A 142 1.79 -4.38 -8.80
CA GLU A 142 2.24 -5.13 -9.98
C GLU A 142 3.31 -4.35 -10.74
N GLY A 143 4.47 -4.97 -11.00
CA GLY A 143 5.50 -4.44 -11.90
C GLY A 143 5.20 -4.78 -13.36
N ARG A 144 5.44 -3.85 -14.30
CA ARG A 144 5.20 -4.01 -15.74
C ARG A 144 6.39 -3.50 -16.56
N GLY A 145 6.68 -4.18 -17.66
CA GLY A 145 7.70 -3.77 -18.63
C GLY A 145 9.17 -3.98 -18.20
N GLY A 146 9.42 -4.27 -16.92
CA GLY A 146 10.75 -4.53 -16.40
C GLY A 146 11.26 -5.96 -16.62
N SER A 147 12.43 -6.22 -16.06
CA SER A 147 13.14 -7.50 -16.12
C SER A 147 13.47 -8.05 -14.73
N GLY A 148 13.66 -9.37 -14.63
CA GLY A 148 13.79 -10.07 -13.35
C GLY A 148 12.50 -10.81 -12.99
N VAL A 149 12.28 -11.04 -11.69
CA VAL A 149 11.11 -11.80 -11.21
C VAL A 149 9.83 -10.97 -11.36
N CYS A 150 9.88 -9.68 -11.01
CA CYS A 150 8.80 -8.70 -11.19
C CYS A 150 7.41 -9.21 -10.75
N SER A 151 7.40 -10.08 -9.73
CA SER A 151 6.16 -10.67 -9.24
C SER A 151 5.31 -9.61 -8.58
N SER A 152 4.00 -9.75 -8.66
CA SER A 152 3.13 -8.86 -7.88
C SER A 152 3.40 -9.03 -6.38
N THR A 153 2.83 -8.18 -5.53
CA THR A 153 2.84 -8.32 -4.06
C THR A 153 1.54 -7.74 -3.51
N GLY A 154 1.12 -8.13 -2.31
CA GLY A 154 -0.12 -7.62 -1.72
C GLY A 154 -1.07 -8.64 -1.13
N CYS A 155 -2.20 -8.08 -0.69
CA CYS A 155 -3.29 -8.81 -0.07
C CYS A 155 -4.61 -8.56 -0.80
N THR A 156 -5.18 -9.63 -1.35
CA THR A 156 -6.51 -9.64 -1.99
C THR A 156 -7.63 -10.07 -1.04
N THR A 157 -7.27 -10.69 0.09
CA THR A 157 -8.19 -11.07 1.17
C THR A 157 -8.63 -9.84 1.95
N ASP A 158 -9.92 -9.76 2.27
CA ASP A 158 -10.45 -8.80 3.23
C ASP A 158 -10.11 -9.25 4.66
N LEU A 159 -9.00 -8.74 5.20
CA LEU A 159 -8.50 -9.08 6.54
C LEU A 159 -9.38 -8.52 7.65
N ASN A 160 -10.12 -7.44 7.41
CA ASN A 160 -11.03 -6.86 8.41
C ASN A 160 -12.10 -7.86 8.85
N ARG A 161 -12.56 -8.72 7.92
CA ARG A 161 -13.53 -9.81 8.22
C ARG A 161 -12.96 -10.96 9.04
N LYS A 162 -11.63 -11.07 9.09
CA LYS A 162 -10.90 -12.11 9.84
C LYS A 162 -10.19 -11.54 11.07
N CYS A 163 -10.33 -10.24 11.31
CA CYS A 163 -9.61 -9.55 12.37
C CYS A 163 -10.09 -10.03 13.75
N PRO A 164 -9.18 -10.53 14.61
CA PRO A 164 -9.49 -10.85 16.00
C PRO A 164 -10.05 -9.63 16.73
N SER A 165 -10.92 -9.89 17.72
CA SER A 165 -11.60 -8.83 18.48
C SER A 165 -10.66 -7.81 19.11
N GLU A 166 -9.52 -8.27 19.60
CA GLU A 166 -8.49 -7.51 20.29
C GLU A 166 -7.64 -6.64 19.34
N LEU A 167 -7.69 -6.89 18.03
CA LEU A 167 -7.02 -6.10 17.01
C LEU A 167 -7.99 -5.22 16.20
N ARG A 168 -9.29 -5.41 16.36
CA ARG A 168 -10.31 -4.76 15.53
C ARG A 168 -10.48 -3.29 15.89
N VAL A 169 -10.55 -2.44 14.87
CA VAL A 169 -10.91 -1.01 14.99
C VAL A 169 -12.33 -0.80 14.48
N GLY A 170 -13.11 -0.03 15.25
CA GLY A 170 -14.50 0.28 14.93
C GLY A 170 -15.35 -0.99 14.77
N ASP A 171 -16.25 -0.98 13.78
CA ASP A 171 -17.12 -2.12 13.46
C ASP A 171 -16.46 -3.09 12.45
N GLY A 172 -15.12 -3.11 12.41
CA GLY A 172 -14.34 -3.82 11.39
C GLY A 172 -13.87 -2.91 10.26
N ASP A 173 -13.63 -1.63 10.55
CA ASP A 173 -13.12 -0.65 9.58
C ASP A 173 -11.64 -0.89 9.26
N ALA A 174 -10.89 -1.40 10.24
CA ALA A 174 -9.50 -1.75 10.11
C ALA A 174 -9.06 -2.80 11.15
N CYS A 175 -7.87 -3.35 10.98
CA CYS A 175 -7.25 -4.35 11.84
C CYS A 175 -5.84 -3.93 12.23
N LYS A 176 -5.61 -3.73 13.53
CA LYS A 176 -4.28 -3.44 14.09
C LYS A 176 -3.33 -4.62 13.87
N SER A 177 -2.05 -4.33 13.69
CA SER A 177 -1.02 -5.33 13.94
C SER A 177 -0.86 -5.56 15.45
N ALA A 178 -0.18 -6.63 15.83
CA ALA A 178 0.10 -6.88 17.25
C ALA A 178 0.99 -5.79 17.87
N CYS A 179 1.92 -5.21 17.11
CA CYS A 179 2.73 -4.10 17.60
C CYS A 179 1.85 -2.89 17.93
N GLU A 180 0.96 -2.50 17.02
CA GLU A 180 0.04 -1.38 17.24
C GLU A 180 -0.99 -1.63 18.36
N ALA A 181 -1.36 -2.89 18.60
CA ALA A 181 -2.31 -3.22 19.66
C ALA A 181 -1.67 -3.30 21.05
N PHE A 182 -0.45 -3.86 21.16
CA PHE A 182 0.13 -4.25 22.44
C PHE A 182 1.43 -3.50 22.79
N GLY A 183 2.12 -2.93 21.80
CA GLY A 183 3.35 -2.17 22.00
C GLY A 183 4.53 -2.96 22.59
N SER A 184 4.44 -4.28 22.68
CA SER A 184 5.48 -5.09 23.31
C SER A 184 6.69 -5.23 22.37
N PRO A 185 7.93 -5.28 22.92
CA PRO A 185 9.15 -5.42 22.11
C PRO A 185 9.14 -6.63 21.18
N GLU A 186 8.52 -7.73 21.59
CA GLU A 186 8.36 -8.97 20.81
C GLU A 186 7.54 -8.75 19.54
N TYR A 187 6.47 -7.96 19.61
CA TYR A 187 5.61 -7.69 18.47
C TYR A 187 6.15 -6.56 17.59
N CYS A 188 6.84 -5.59 18.20
CA CYS A 188 7.40 -4.44 17.51
C CYS A 188 8.83 -4.65 17.02
N CYS A 189 9.42 -5.81 17.29
CA CYS A 189 10.81 -6.13 16.98
C CYS A 189 11.80 -5.04 17.42
N SER A 190 11.72 -4.68 18.70
CA SER A 190 12.52 -3.62 19.30
C SER A 190 13.31 -4.13 20.52
N GLY A 191 14.28 -3.36 20.98
CA GLY A 191 15.13 -3.73 22.13
C GLY A 191 15.80 -5.09 21.94
N ALA A 192 15.55 -6.03 22.85
CA ALA A 192 16.09 -7.40 22.78
C ALA A 192 15.63 -8.19 21.53
N TYR A 193 14.55 -7.74 20.89
CA TYR A 193 13.96 -8.36 19.70
C TYR A 193 14.30 -7.61 18.41
N ALA A 194 15.28 -6.71 18.43
CA ALA A 194 15.67 -5.89 17.27
C ALA A 194 16.51 -6.63 16.21
N THR A 195 16.42 -7.96 16.14
CA THR A 195 17.09 -8.75 15.10
C THR A 195 16.17 -9.85 14.57
N PRO A 196 16.35 -10.31 13.31
CA PRO A 196 15.62 -11.48 12.79
C PRO A 196 15.84 -12.76 13.62
N ALA A 197 16.99 -12.86 14.30
CA ALA A 197 17.31 -13.99 15.15
C ALA A 197 16.46 -14.00 16.43
N THR A 198 16.08 -12.83 16.95
CA THR A 198 15.38 -12.68 18.23
C THR A 198 13.89 -12.38 18.06
N CYS A 199 13.46 -11.59 17.08
CA CYS A 199 12.03 -11.40 16.79
C CYS A 199 11.48 -12.56 15.95
N LYS A 200 10.56 -13.33 16.52
CA LYS A 200 9.92 -14.46 15.85
C LYS A 200 8.49 -14.12 15.43
N PRO A 201 7.96 -14.80 14.39
CA PRO A 201 6.54 -14.71 14.08
C PRO A 201 5.69 -14.99 15.32
N SER A 202 4.64 -14.20 15.49
CA SER A 202 3.60 -14.42 16.50
C SER A 202 2.36 -15.03 15.87
N VAL A 203 1.43 -15.51 16.72
CA VAL A 203 0.11 -15.98 16.26
C VAL A 203 -0.64 -14.93 15.43
N TYR A 204 -0.44 -13.64 15.70
CA TYR A 204 -1.08 -12.56 14.96
C TYR A 204 -0.43 -12.31 13.60
N SER A 205 0.90 -12.27 13.52
CA SER A 205 1.60 -12.12 12.24
C SER A 205 1.42 -13.35 11.35
N GLU A 206 1.40 -14.56 11.94
CA GLU A 206 1.09 -15.79 11.19
C GLU A 206 -0.33 -15.76 10.62
N MET A 207 -1.32 -15.21 11.34
CA MET A 207 -2.67 -15.02 10.83
C MET A 207 -2.71 -14.05 9.64
N PHE A 208 -2.00 -12.91 9.73
CA PHE A 208 -1.86 -11.96 8.62
C PHE A 208 -1.18 -12.63 7.43
N LYS A 209 -0.11 -13.40 7.66
CA LYS A 209 0.61 -14.12 6.62
C LYS A 209 -0.23 -15.19 5.95
N ALA A 210 -1.00 -15.95 6.71
CA ALA A 210 -1.89 -16.97 6.18
C ALA A 210 -2.99 -16.36 5.28
N ALA A 211 -3.49 -15.18 5.64
CA ALA A 211 -4.46 -14.46 4.83
C ALA A 211 -3.86 -13.76 3.60
N CYS A 212 -2.61 -13.29 3.72
CA CYS A 212 -1.90 -12.51 2.72
C CYS A 212 -0.46 -13.05 2.55
N PRO A 213 -0.25 -14.22 1.90
CA PRO A 213 1.06 -14.89 1.87
C PRO A 213 2.17 -14.11 1.16
N ARG A 214 1.80 -13.06 0.43
CA ARG A 214 2.70 -12.25 -0.40
C ARG A 214 2.78 -10.80 0.08
N SER A 215 2.56 -10.60 1.37
CA SER A 215 2.76 -9.34 2.07
C SER A 215 3.65 -9.56 3.29
N TYR A 216 4.33 -8.51 3.73
CA TYR A 216 5.00 -8.50 5.03
C TYR A 216 3.94 -8.59 6.13
N SER A 217 4.09 -9.54 7.04
CA SER A 217 3.19 -9.72 8.19
C SER A 217 3.76 -9.21 9.51
N TYR A 218 5.09 -9.04 9.59
CA TYR A 218 5.83 -8.41 10.68
C TYR A 218 7.20 -7.95 10.16
N ALA A 219 7.96 -7.21 10.98
CA ALA A 219 9.15 -6.47 10.55
C ALA A 219 10.25 -7.30 9.87
N TYR A 220 10.42 -8.57 10.24
CA TYR A 220 11.48 -9.43 9.67
C TYR A 220 10.94 -10.58 8.79
N ASP A 221 9.75 -10.41 8.20
CA ASP A 221 9.16 -11.36 7.25
C ASP A 221 9.76 -11.25 5.84
N ASP A 222 11.08 -11.44 5.68
CA ASP A 222 11.77 -11.08 4.43
C ASP A 222 11.72 -12.14 3.33
N ALA A 223 11.83 -13.42 3.67
CA ALA A 223 12.04 -14.53 2.72
C ALA A 223 10.95 -14.67 1.62
N THR A 224 9.74 -14.18 1.87
CA THR A 224 8.60 -14.31 0.94
C THR A 224 7.89 -12.99 0.65
N SER A 225 8.40 -11.87 1.17
CA SER A 225 7.66 -10.60 1.17
C SER A 225 8.39 -9.45 0.50
N THR A 226 9.70 -9.58 0.23
CA THR A 226 10.41 -8.61 -0.61
C THR A 226 10.38 -9.04 -2.06
N PHE A 227 9.98 -8.13 -2.95
CA PHE A 227 9.92 -8.39 -4.38
C PHE A 227 10.87 -7.47 -5.11
N THR A 228 11.42 -7.96 -6.22
CA THR A 228 12.41 -7.24 -6.99
C THR A 228 12.10 -7.23 -8.48
N CYS A 229 12.44 -6.12 -9.12
CA CYS A 229 12.31 -5.92 -10.56
C CYS A 229 13.34 -4.88 -11.02
N THR A 230 13.65 -4.82 -12.31
CA THR A 230 14.56 -3.83 -12.86
C THR A 230 13.90 -3.12 -14.04
N GLY A 231 13.82 -1.79 -13.97
CA GLY A 231 13.30 -0.95 -15.05
C GLY A 231 11.81 -1.15 -15.31
N ALA A 232 11.01 -1.31 -14.25
CA ALA A 232 9.56 -1.47 -14.36
C ALA A 232 8.80 -0.17 -14.05
N ASP A 233 7.60 -0.10 -14.63
CA ASP A 233 6.51 0.72 -14.13
C ASP A 233 5.68 -0.10 -13.12
N TYR A 234 5.04 0.57 -12.18
CA TYR A 234 4.29 -0.07 -11.10
C TYR A 234 2.83 0.36 -11.09
N THR A 235 1.94 -0.61 -10.86
CA THR A 235 0.51 -0.36 -10.64
C THR A 235 0.14 -0.70 -9.21
N VAL A 236 -0.34 0.28 -8.45
CA VAL A 236 -0.91 0.12 -7.11
C VAL A 236 -2.43 0.05 -7.25
N THR A 237 -3.04 -1.08 -6.91
CA THR A 237 -4.49 -1.28 -7.02
C THR A 237 -5.13 -1.47 -5.66
N PHE A 238 -6.06 -0.58 -5.30
CA PHE A 238 -6.93 -0.73 -4.14
C PHE A 238 -8.14 -1.59 -4.49
N CYS A 239 -8.50 -2.54 -3.61
CA CYS A 239 -9.61 -3.49 -3.79
C CYS A 239 -9.58 -4.31 -5.10
N PRO A 240 -8.48 -5.00 -5.46
CA PRO A 240 -8.32 -5.68 -6.75
C PRO A 240 -9.34 -6.78 -7.04
N SER A 241 -9.97 -7.37 -6.02
CA SER A 241 -10.94 -8.46 -6.15
C SER A 241 -12.38 -8.00 -6.39
N SER A 242 -12.65 -6.68 -6.48
CA SER A 242 -13.99 -6.16 -6.74
C SER A 242 -14.42 -6.47 -8.18
N PRO A 243 -15.63 -7.00 -8.43
CA PRO A 243 -16.10 -7.34 -9.76
C PRO A 243 -16.19 -6.08 -10.61
N SER A 244 -15.18 -5.89 -11.46
CA SER A 244 -15.14 -4.80 -12.42
C SER A 244 -16.12 -5.12 -13.54
N LYS A 245 -17.27 -4.45 -13.59
CA LYS A 245 -18.12 -4.46 -14.79
C LYS A 245 -17.40 -3.70 -15.90
N LYS A 246 -16.50 -4.38 -16.61
CA LYS A 246 -15.85 -3.82 -17.80
C LYS A 246 -16.93 -3.61 -18.86
N SER A 247 -17.16 -2.35 -19.22
CA SER A 247 -18.01 -1.92 -20.32
C SER A 247 -17.59 -2.63 -21.61
N SER A 248 -18.41 -3.58 -22.07
CA SER A 248 -18.33 -4.13 -23.40
C SER A 248 -18.81 -3.06 -24.38
N LYS A 249 -17.90 -2.22 -24.85
CA LYS A 249 -18.05 -1.59 -26.15
C LYS A 249 -17.70 -2.64 -27.19
N ASP A 250 -18.71 -3.23 -27.79
CA ASP A 250 -18.74 -3.35 -29.25
C ASP A 250 -20.19 -3.39 -29.71
N ALA A 251 -20.54 -2.35 -30.47
CA ALA A 251 -21.77 -2.29 -31.22
C ALA A 251 -21.58 -3.05 -32.54
N THR A 252 -22.61 -3.80 -32.88
CA THR A 252 -22.84 -4.59 -34.09
C THR A 252 -22.51 -3.83 -35.40
N PRO A 253 -22.30 -4.57 -36.50
CA PRO A 253 -23.24 -4.38 -37.61
C PRO A 253 -23.81 -5.70 -38.18
N VAL A 254 -25.11 -5.67 -38.45
CA VAL A 254 -25.88 -6.65 -39.23
C VAL A 254 -25.46 -6.58 -40.71
N PRO A 255 -25.55 -7.68 -41.49
CA PRO A 255 -26.45 -7.63 -42.64
C PRO A 255 -27.21 -8.94 -42.96
N ALA A 256 -28.51 -8.74 -43.27
CA ALA A 256 -29.38 -9.36 -44.29
C ALA A 256 -29.61 -10.90 -44.38
N ALA A 257 -30.90 -11.25 -44.45
CA ALA A 257 -31.49 -12.55 -44.76
C ALA A 257 -31.33 -12.95 -46.25
N PRO A 258 -31.73 -14.20 -46.62
CA PRO A 258 -33.04 -14.33 -47.25
C PRO A 258 -33.90 -15.55 -46.82
N GLU A 259 -35.20 -15.28 -46.70
CA GLU A 259 -36.38 -16.04 -47.17
C GLU A 259 -36.35 -17.59 -47.28
N GLU A 260 -37.23 -18.29 -46.52
CA GLU A 260 -38.22 -19.21 -47.11
C GLU A 260 -39.33 -19.68 -46.12
N THR A 261 -40.58 -19.47 -46.56
CA THR A 261 -41.81 -20.29 -46.43
C THR A 261 -42.34 -20.84 -45.09
N THR A 262 -43.51 -20.32 -44.70
CA THR A 262 -44.54 -20.92 -43.81
C THR A 262 -45.34 -22.02 -44.59
N PRO A 263 -46.21 -22.89 -43.98
CA PRO A 263 -47.40 -22.45 -43.22
C PRO A 263 -47.98 -23.37 -42.10
N THR A 264 -48.78 -22.74 -41.21
CA THR A 264 -50.00 -23.28 -40.51
C THR A 264 -49.83 -24.35 -39.41
N THR A 265 -50.58 -24.45 -38.29
CA THR A 265 -51.76 -23.81 -37.66
C THR A 265 -51.81 -24.31 -36.21
N GLY A 266 -52.47 -23.61 -35.26
CA GLY A 266 -53.12 -24.31 -34.13
C GLY A 266 -53.16 -23.60 -32.76
N SER A 267 -54.06 -22.62 -32.64
CA SER A 267 -54.94 -22.32 -31.48
C SER A 267 -54.67 -22.94 -30.08
N THR A 268 -54.52 -22.06 -29.08
CA THR A 268 -54.91 -22.22 -27.65
C THR A 268 -56.43 -22.45 -27.51
N PRO A 269 -56.96 -23.06 -26.41
CA PRO A 269 -57.15 -22.32 -25.14
C PRO A 269 -57.06 -23.14 -23.82
N GLN A 270 -56.58 -22.46 -22.76
CA GLN A 270 -57.13 -22.30 -21.41
C GLN A 270 -57.79 -23.47 -20.63
N GLY A 271 -57.28 -23.70 -19.40
CA GLY A 271 -57.96 -24.34 -18.26
C GLY A 271 -56.97 -24.56 -17.10
N SER A 272 -56.87 -23.67 -16.10
CA SER A 272 -57.58 -23.68 -14.80
C SER A 272 -57.32 -24.90 -13.91
N GLY A 273 -56.66 -24.69 -12.77
CA GLY A 273 -56.54 -25.65 -11.67
C GLY A 273 -55.86 -25.01 -10.46
N SER A 274 -56.64 -24.76 -9.41
CA SER A 274 -56.33 -23.98 -8.21
C SER A 274 -55.84 -24.85 -7.04
N GLU A 275 -55.15 -24.18 -6.09
CA GLU A 275 -54.95 -24.51 -4.65
C GLU A 275 -54.20 -25.81 -4.32
N SER A 276 -53.26 -25.88 -3.37
CA SER A 276 -53.13 -25.35 -2.00
C SER A 276 -51.65 -25.62 -1.58
N GLY A 277 -50.96 -24.94 -0.66
CA GLY A 277 -51.33 -24.37 0.63
C GLY A 277 -50.47 -25.04 1.73
N LEU A 278 -49.70 -24.23 2.45
CA LEU A 278 -49.09 -24.44 3.80
C LEU A 278 -47.81 -25.31 3.89
N THR A 279 -46.64 -24.79 4.28
CA THR A 279 -46.13 -24.20 5.55
C THR A 279 -45.63 -25.24 6.56
N TYR A 280 -44.30 -25.25 6.72
CA TYR A 280 -43.46 -25.43 7.93
C TYR A 280 -43.93 -26.35 9.07
N SER A 281 -43.09 -27.33 9.45
CA SER A 281 -42.60 -27.43 10.85
C SER A 281 -41.46 -28.43 11.02
N SER A 282 -40.53 -27.98 11.85
CA SER A 282 -39.40 -28.64 12.51
C SER A 282 -39.80 -29.76 13.47
N THR A 283 -38.95 -30.78 13.63
CA THR A 283 -38.70 -31.40 14.95
C THR A 283 -37.34 -32.13 14.99
N THR A 284 -36.67 -31.95 16.13
CA THR A 284 -35.56 -32.71 16.76
C THR A 284 -35.83 -34.24 16.80
N SER A 285 -34.91 -35.19 16.95
CA SER A 285 -33.78 -35.35 17.87
C SER A 285 -33.03 -36.69 17.59
N SER A 286 -31.87 -36.85 18.26
CA SER A 286 -31.29 -38.11 18.82
C SER A 286 -30.00 -38.70 18.22
N THR A 287 -29.14 -39.06 19.17
CA THR A 287 -27.76 -39.59 19.22
C THR A 287 -27.62 -41.06 18.78
N PRO A 288 -26.38 -41.60 18.68
CA PRO A 288 -25.85 -42.45 19.78
C PRO A 288 -24.36 -42.23 20.17
N GLN A 289 -24.04 -42.73 21.37
CA GLN A 289 -22.77 -42.73 22.13
C GLN A 289 -21.65 -43.62 21.56
N GLY A 290 -20.41 -43.37 22.04
CA GLY A 290 -19.44 -44.46 22.33
C GLY A 290 -17.95 -44.06 22.51
N SER A 291 -17.51 -43.94 23.78
CA SER A 291 -16.16 -44.22 24.38
C SER A 291 -14.87 -43.64 23.75
N GLY A 292 -13.90 -43.04 24.43
CA GLY A 292 -13.52 -42.97 25.85
C GLY A 292 -12.01 -43.26 25.99
N LEU A 293 -11.23 -42.32 26.55
CA LEU A 293 -9.98 -42.56 27.32
C LEU A 293 -9.49 -41.24 27.94
N GLU A 294 -9.47 -41.23 29.29
CA GLU A 294 -9.00 -40.15 30.16
C GLU A 294 -7.47 -40.11 30.28
N SER A 295 -6.93 -38.92 30.53
CA SER A 295 -5.82 -38.72 31.49
C SER A 295 -5.97 -37.34 32.10
N GLY A 296 -6.39 -37.28 33.36
CA GLY A 296 -6.49 -36.05 34.14
C GLY A 296 -5.15 -35.65 34.75
N LEU A 297 -4.99 -34.35 35.03
CA LEU A 297 -4.12 -33.86 36.09
C LEU A 297 -4.81 -32.67 36.80
N THR A 298 -4.73 -32.74 38.12
CA THR A 298 -5.42 -31.98 39.14
C THR A 298 -4.81 -30.61 39.43
N TYR A 299 -5.69 -29.75 39.97
CA TYR A 299 -5.49 -28.42 40.53
C TYR A 299 -4.50 -28.36 41.71
N SER A 300 -3.74 -27.25 41.80
CA SER A 300 -3.19 -26.71 43.05
C SER A 300 -3.25 -25.19 42.99
N GLY A 301 -4.13 -24.60 43.80
CA GLY A 301 -4.15 -23.17 44.06
C GLY A 301 -3.13 -22.80 45.14
N ASN A 302 -2.74 -21.52 45.15
CA ASN A 302 -2.25 -20.82 46.34
C ASN A 302 -2.74 -19.37 46.23
N GLY A 303 -3.57 -18.97 47.18
CA GLY A 303 -4.02 -17.59 47.36
C GLY A 303 -3.06 -16.79 48.23
N TYR A 304 -3.16 -15.46 48.10
CA TYR A 304 -2.84 -14.52 49.15
C TYR A 304 -3.77 -13.31 49.00
N GLU A 305 -4.66 -13.14 49.97
CA GLU A 305 -5.39 -11.90 50.24
C GLU A 305 -4.46 -10.89 50.91
N TYR A 306 -4.61 -9.61 50.57
CA TYR A 306 -4.50 -8.54 51.56
C TYR A 306 -5.57 -7.49 51.30
N SER A 307 -6.15 -7.04 52.41
CA SER A 307 -7.42 -6.35 52.54
C SER A 307 -7.36 -4.83 52.38
N ASP A 308 -8.52 -4.34 51.96
CA ASP A 308 -9.10 -3.01 51.78
C ASP A 308 -8.80 -1.91 52.83
N SER A 309 -8.82 -0.64 52.40
CA SER A 309 -9.69 0.43 52.95
C SER A 309 -9.44 1.80 52.30
N GLY A 310 -10.51 2.49 51.88
CA GLY A 310 -10.51 3.97 51.82
C GLY A 310 -11.34 4.66 50.72
N SER A 311 -12.62 4.85 50.99
CA SER A 311 -13.67 5.59 50.26
C SER A 311 -13.45 7.10 49.99
N GLY A 312 -14.07 7.64 48.93
CA GLY A 312 -14.37 9.09 48.82
C GLY A 312 -14.95 9.55 47.46
N TYR A 313 -16.19 10.04 47.46
CA TYR A 313 -16.97 10.52 46.31
C TYR A 313 -16.48 11.85 45.71
N GLY A 314 -16.67 12.05 44.41
CA GLY A 314 -16.57 13.36 43.75
C GLY A 314 -16.96 13.33 42.26
N TYR A 315 -18.17 13.80 41.93
CA TYR A 315 -18.60 14.13 40.57
C TYR A 315 -18.08 15.52 40.20
N SER A 316 -17.43 15.69 39.04
CA SER A 316 -17.51 16.89 38.17
C SER A 316 -16.70 16.74 36.87
N GLY A 317 -17.43 16.83 35.76
CA GLY A 317 -17.12 17.52 34.49
C GLY A 317 -15.71 17.67 33.92
N SER A 318 -15.60 17.22 32.66
CA SER A 318 -14.95 17.88 31.50
C SER A 318 -13.45 18.20 31.52
N GLY A 319 -12.74 17.59 30.56
CA GLY A 319 -11.47 18.07 30.04
C GLY A 319 -10.61 16.94 29.46
N TYR A 320 -10.80 16.61 28.18
CA TYR A 320 -9.82 15.81 27.45
C TYR A 320 -8.56 16.67 27.26
N SER A 321 -7.61 16.55 28.19
CA SER A 321 -6.28 17.11 28.06
C SER A 321 -5.44 16.16 27.20
N ASN A 322 -5.26 16.55 25.94
CA ASN A 322 -4.28 16.00 25.01
C ASN A 322 -2.88 16.40 25.50
N SER A 323 -2.20 15.47 26.19
CA SER A 323 -0.81 15.65 26.58
C SER A 323 0.08 15.30 25.39
N GLY A 324 0.30 16.29 24.52
CA GLY A 324 1.33 16.24 23.50
C GLY A 324 2.71 16.24 24.16
N TYR A 325 3.41 15.11 24.11
CA TYR A 325 4.84 15.08 24.35
C TYR A 325 5.55 15.38 23.04
N GLY A 326 5.89 16.67 22.85
CA GLY A 326 6.90 17.08 21.88
C GLY A 326 8.27 16.68 22.41
N TYR A 327 9.01 15.87 21.66
CA TYR A 327 10.43 15.63 21.92
C TYR A 327 11.25 16.29 20.82
N SER A 328 11.77 17.47 21.14
CA SER A 328 12.90 18.08 20.43
C SER A 328 14.17 17.43 20.97
N GLY A 329 14.80 16.57 20.19
CA GLY A 329 16.04 15.88 20.60
C GLY A 329 16.95 15.62 19.40
N SER A 330 17.86 16.55 19.14
CA SER A 330 19.04 16.34 18.30
C SER A 330 20.05 15.53 19.10
N GLY A 331 20.36 14.31 18.66
CA GLY A 331 21.36 13.45 19.26
C GLY A 331 21.75 12.33 18.29
N SER A 332 22.87 12.52 17.59
CA SER A 332 23.46 11.55 16.68
C SER A 332 24.43 10.66 17.47
N ASP A 333 23.97 9.48 17.91
CA ASP A 333 24.85 8.42 18.41
C ASP A 333 24.72 7.21 17.48
N SER A 334 25.63 7.13 16.52
CA SER A 334 25.81 5.99 15.63
C SER A 334 26.73 4.96 16.30
N ILE A 335 26.17 3.87 16.80
CA ILE A 335 26.93 2.67 17.15
C ILE A 335 27.10 1.86 15.87
N SER A 336 28.33 1.80 15.38
CA SER A 336 28.74 0.99 14.22
C SER A 336 28.99 -0.46 14.67
N ASP A 337 28.19 -1.41 14.20
CA ASP A 337 28.52 -2.83 14.24
C ASP A 337 29.46 -3.18 13.06
N PRO A 338 30.50 -4.02 13.24
CA PRO A 338 31.53 -4.24 12.22
C PRO A 338 31.18 -5.31 11.18
N ASP A 339 30.00 -5.94 11.24
CA ASP A 339 29.55 -6.90 10.22
C ASP A 339 28.42 -6.29 9.37
N GLY A 340 28.74 -5.99 8.11
CA GLY A 340 27.93 -5.24 7.14
C GLY A 340 26.60 -5.87 6.71
N THR A 341 25.68 -6.07 7.64
CA THR A 341 24.27 -6.40 7.42
C THR A 341 23.36 -5.64 8.41
N GLY A 342 23.58 -4.34 8.58
CA GLY A 342 22.80 -3.50 9.49
C GLY A 342 21.51 -2.97 8.86
N LYS A 343 20.38 -3.66 9.04
CA LYS A 343 19.03 -3.10 8.87
C LYS A 343 18.64 -2.37 10.17
N THR A 344 18.71 -1.05 10.20
CA THR A 344 18.23 -0.23 11.31
C THR A 344 16.83 0.30 11.01
N MET A 345 15.91 0.16 11.97
CA MET A 345 14.60 0.79 11.89
C MET A 345 14.78 2.30 11.99
N LEU A 346 14.42 3.03 10.93
CA LEU A 346 14.37 4.48 10.97
C LEU A 346 13.19 4.91 11.84
N THR A 347 13.30 6.08 12.48
CA THR A 347 12.26 6.67 13.34
C THR A 347 10.91 6.89 12.63
N ASP A 348 10.84 6.70 11.31
CA ASP A 348 9.63 6.78 10.50
C ASP A 348 8.98 5.40 10.21
N GLY A 349 9.53 4.30 10.72
CA GLY A 349 8.98 2.95 10.53
C GLY A 349 9.23 2.34 9.16
N SER A 350 10.11 2.93 8.33
CA SER A 350 10.44 2.39 7.00
C SER A 350 11.43 1.22 7.11
N TRP A 351 11.04 0.02 6.68
CA TRP A 351 11.84 -1.21 6.82
C TRP A 351 12.76 -1.52 5.62
N LEU A 352 12.68 -0.73 4.54
CA LEU A 352 13.45 -0.95 3.30
C LEU A 352 14.70 -0.08 3.11
N ALA A 353 15.15 0.69 4.11
CA ALA A 353 16.19 1.71 3.88
C ALA A 353 17.62 1.18 3.60
N GLY A 354 17.87 -0.13 3.56
CA GLY A 354 19.24 -0.69 3.46
C GLY A 354 19.61 -1.45 2.18
N LEU A 355 18.68 -1.78 1.27
CA LEU A 355 18.94 -2.83 0.27
C LEU A 355 19.32 -2.35 -1.14
N ALA A 356 19.10 -1.07 -1.48
CA ALA A 356 19.36 -0.57 -2.84
C ALA A 356 20.66 0.26 -3.01
N MET A 357 21.45 0.45 -1.94
CA MET A 357 22.65 1.29 -1.99
C MET A 357 23.85 0.50 -2.52
N GLY A 358 23.92 0.33 -3.85
CA GLY A 358 25.17 0.05 -4.54
C GLY A 358 25.96 1.36 -4.69
N ASP A 359 27.13 1.44 -4.07
CA ASP A 359 28.05 2.58 -4.20
C ASP A 359 28.42 2.85 -5.66
N SER A 360 28.11 4.05 -6.16
CA SER A 360 28.83 4.66 -7.29
C SER A 360 28.65 6.18 -7.33
N PRO A 361 29.69 6.97 -7.01
CA PRO A 361 29.70 8.39 -7.29
C PRO A 361 30.16 8.57 -8.74
N ARG A 362 29.21 8.68 -9.68
CA ARG A 362 29.42 9.47 -10.90
C ARG A 362 28.16 10.25 -11.23
N THR A 363 27.94 11.30 -10.45
CA THR A 363 27.43 12.53 -11.04
C THR A 363 28.39 12.93 -12.16
N THR A 364 28.05 12.68 -13.42
CA THR A 364 28.51 13.58 -14.47
C THR A 364 27.77 14.88 -14.23
N PRO A 365 28.43 15.96 -13.77
CA PRO A 365 27.75 17.21 -13.54
C PRO A 365 27.23 17.70 -14.89
N TRP A 366 25.94 18.03 -14.94
CA TRP A 366 25.26 18.64 -16.08
C TRP A 366 26.09 19.80 -16.67
N ILE A 367 26.88 20.48 -15.84
CA ILE A 367 27.86 21.53 -16.18
C ILE A 367 28.87 21.08 -17.26
N LEU A 368 29.41 19.86 -17.20
CA LEU A 368 30.39 19.39 -18.17
C LEU A 368 29.75 19.16 -19.55
N GLN A 369 28.50 18.72 -19.58
CA GLN A 369 27.76 18.55 -20.82
C GLN A 369 27.36 19.91 -21.43
N TYR A 370 26.88 20.85 -20.61
CA TYR A 370 26.63 22.23 -21.06
C TYR A 370 27.90 22.96 -21.49
N ALA A 371 29.05 22.74 -20.84
CA ALA A 371 30.32 23.33 -21.21
C ALA A 371 30.86 22.78 -22.54
N LEU A 372 30.72 21.47 -22.78
CA LEU A 372 31.10 20.86 -24.06
C LEU A 372 30.19 21.34 -25.21
N ILE A 373 28.90 21.52 -24.93
CA ILE A 373 27.91 22.06 -25.90
C ILE A 373 28.16 23.54 -26.17
N ALA A 374 28.49 24.34 -25.15
CA ALA A 374 28.83 25.75 -25.32
C ALA A 374 30.14 25.92 -26.11
N ALA A 375 31.16 25.11 -25.83
CA ALA A 375 32.44 25.13 -26.54
C ALA A 375 32.28 24.74 -28.02
N THR A 376 31.52 23.69 -28.33
CA THR A 376 31.25 23.25 -29.71
C THR A 376 30.39 24.27 -30.47
N SER A 377 29.42 24.92 -29.81
CA SER A 377 28.62 25.99 -30.41
C SER A 377 29.45 27.25 -30.70
N LEU A 378 30.40 27.60 -29.81
CA LEU A 378 31.31 28.73 -30.00
C LEU A 378 32.28 28.47 -31.16
N LEU A 379 32.84 27.25 -31.25
CA LEU A 379 33.72 26.82 -32.35
C LEU A 379 33.02 26.87 -33.71
N LEU A 380 31.77 26.40 -33.79
CA LEU A 380 30.95 26.48 -35.00
C LEU A 380 30.67 27.94 -35.39
N MET A 381 30.35 28.80 -34.43
CA MET A 381 30.18 30.25 -34.68
C MET A 381 31.47 30.89 -35.24
N PHE A 382 32.64 30.53 -34.71
CA PHE A 382 33.93 31.02 -35.22
C PHE A 382 34.25 30.55 -36.64
N THR A 383 33.92 29.30 -37.00
CA THR A 383 34.15 28.78 -38.37
C THR A 383 33.25 29.39 -39.44
N PHE A 384 32.19 30.10 -39.08
CA PHE A 384 31.29 30.80 -40.02
C PHE A 384 31.54 32.31 -40.09
N ILE A 385 32.35 32.86 -39.19
CA ILE A 385 32.72 34.30 -39.16
C ILE A 385 34.04 34.54 -39.93
N MET A 386 34.88 33.52 -40.09
CA MET A 386 35.97 33.49 -41.07
C MET A 386 35.48 32.93 -42.40
#